data_AF-A0A914Y808-F1
#
_entry.id   AF-A0A914Y808-F1
#
_cell.length_a   1.000
_cell.length_b   1.000
_cell.length_c   1.000
_cell.angle_alpha   90.00
_cell.angle_beta   90.00
_cell.angle_gamma   90.00
#
_symmetry.space_group_name_H-M   'P 1'
#
loop_
_entity.id
_entity.type
_entity.pdbx_description
1 polymer ?
#
loop_
_entity_poly.entity_id
_entity_poly.type
_entity_poly.pdbx_seq_one_letter_code
_entity_poly.pdbx_strand_id
1 'polypeptide(L)'
;MPKIDLHGVVDELEPEKEKYTKAFLIGKEAFVDAYNIFMDPDFQSKKEWKVEIDNENVKIHSKHYSFGNVFALKVWQFYKVTVALL
;
A
#
# COMPACT_ATOMS: atom_id res chain seq x y z
N MET A 1 6.05 -23.60 -16.16
CA MET A 1 5.17 -22.94 -15.17
C MET A 1 5.76 -21.58 -14.82
N PRO A 2 5.01 -20.48 -14.99
CA PRO A 2 5.48 -19.15 -14.65
C PRO A 2 5.62 -18.99 -13.13
N LYS A 3 6.80 -18.52 -12.71
CA LYS A 3 7.12 -18.23 -11.31
C LYS A 3 6.89 -16.75 -11.03
N ILE A 4 6.11 -16.44 -9.99
CA ILE A 4 5.93 -15.08 -9.51
C ILE A 4 6.65 -14.96 -8.18
N ASP A 5 7.66 -14.12 -8.14
CA ASP A 5 8.37 -13.74 -6.92
C ASP A 5 7.86 -12.38 -6.43
N LEU A 6 7.34 -12.33 -5.21
CA LEU A 6 6.87 -11.11 -4.57
C LEU A 6 7.60 -10.95 -3.23
N HIS A 7 8.67 -10.15 -3.22
CA HIS A 7 9.56 -9.95 -2.05
C HIS A 7 10.07 -11.24 -1.41
N GLY A 8 10.53 -12.20 -2.21
CA GLY A 8 11.11 -13.46 -1.74
C GLY A 8 10.08 -14.56 -1.46
N VAL A 9 8.79 -14.26 -1.61
CA VAL A 9 7.74 -15.28 -1.70
C VAL A 9 7.58 -15.66 -3.16
N VAL A 10 8.06 -16.86 -3.50
CA VAL A 10 7.93 -17.42 -4.85
C VAL A 10 6.75 -18.36 -4.87
N ASP A 11 5.76 -18.07 -5.72
CA ASP A 11 4.63 -18.96 -6.00
C ASP A 11 4.64 -19.42 -7.46
N GLU A 12 4.21 -20.66 -7.68
CA GLU A 12 4.11 -21.28 -8.99
C GLU A 12 2.65 -21.25 -9.45
N LEU A 13 2.39 -20.59 -10.58
CA LEU A 13 1.05 -20.60 -11.15
C LEU A 13 0.69 -21.99 -11.68
N GLU A 14 -0.44 -22.52 -11.23
CA GLU A 14 -1.08 -23.68 -11.84
C GLU A 14 -1.30 -23.44 -13.34
N PRO A 15 -1.18 -24.48 -14.21
CA PRO A 15 -1.20 -24.32 -15.67
C PRO A 15 -2.49 -23.66 -16.18
N GLU A 16 -3.61 -23.93 -15.52
CA GLU A 16 -4.94 -23.39 -15.84
C GLU A 16 -5.04 -21.86 -15.66
N LYS A 17 -4.11 -21.27 -14.88
CA LYS A 17 -4.04 -19.85 -14.54
C LYS A 17 -2.97 -19.10 -15.34
N GLU A 18 -2.27 -19.75 -16.28
CA GLU A 18 -1.24 -19.10 -17.10
C GLU A 18 -1.75 -17.86 -17.85
N LYS A 19 -3.03 -17.83 -18.25
CA LYS A 19 -3.66 -16.66 -18.89
C LYS A 19 -3.62 -15.39 -18.01
N TYR A 20 -3.49 -15.54 -16.69
CA TYR A 20 -3.41 -14.42 -15.75
C TYR A 20 -1.99 -13.96 -15.46
N THR A 21 -0.95 -14.63 -15.98
CA THR A 21 0.46 -14.31 -15.74
C THR A 21 0.76 -12.82 -15.93
N LYS A 22 0.23 -12.21 -17.00
CA LYS A 22 0.41 -10.78 -17.27
C LYS A 22 -0.18 -9.91 -16.15
N ALA A 23 -1.39 -10.24 -15.66
CA ALA A 23 -2.03 -9.48 -14.59
C ALA A 23 -1.25 -9.59 -13.27
N PHE A 24 -0.71 -10.77 -12.97
CA PHE A 24 0.14 -10.96 -11.80
C PHE A 24 1.46 -10.20 -11.88
N LEU A 25 2.11 -10.17 -13.06
CA LEU A 25 3.34 -9.38 -13.26
C LEU A 25 3.08 -7.89 -13.05
N ILE A 26 1.97 -7.37 -13.61
CA ILE A 26 1.56 -5.97 -13.39
C ILE A 26 1.29 -5.71 -11.90
N GLY A 27 0.58 -6.62 -11.22
CA GLY A 27 0.32 -6.49 -9.79
C GLY A 27 1.60 -6.53 -8.95
N LYS A 28 2.57 -7.36 -9.33
CA LYS A 28 3.90 -7.42 -8.70
C LYS A 28 4.64 -6.10 -8.85
N GLU A 29 4.70 -5.53 -10.06
CA GLU A 29 5.36 -4.24 -10.32
C GLU A 29 4.71 -3.14 -9.46
N ALA A 30 3.38 -3.03 -9.49
CA ALA A 30 2.66 -2.05 -8.68
C ALA A 30 2.88 -2.22 -7.17
N PHE A 31 3.00 -3.47 -6.69
CA PHE A 31 3.28 -3.75 -5.29
C PHE A 31 4.70 -3.33 -4.90
N VAL A 32 5.70 -3.64 -5.73
CA VAL A 32 7.09 -3.21 -5.50
C VAL A 32 7.20 -1.69 -5.46
N ASP A 33 6.52 -0.99 -6.36
CA ASP A 33 6.49 0.48 -6.37
C ASP A 33 5.87 1.03 -5.09
N ALA A 34 4.72 0.49 -4.67
CA ALA A 34 4.08 0.87 -3.41
C ALA A 34 4.98 0.61 -2.20
N TYR A 35 5.63 -0.57 -2.15
CA TYR A 35 6.55 -0.93 -1.08
C TYR A 35 7.73 0.04 -0.98
N ASN A 36 8.34 0.40 -2.11
CA ASN A 36 9.43 1.35 -2.15
C ASN A 36 9.02 2.72 -1.61
N ILE A 37 7.80 3.19 -1.93
CA ILE A 37 7.24 4.43 -1.37
C ILE A 37 7.08 4.31 0.14
N PHE A 38 6.55 3.19 0.66
CA PHE A 38 6.36 3.00 2.10
C PHE A 38 7.68 2.91 2.88
N MET A 39 8.73 2.39 2.25
CA MET A 39 10.07 2.28 2.84
C MET A 39 10.87 3.58 2.73
N ASP A 40 10.40 4.57 1.98
CA ASP A 40 11.03 5.88 1.87
C ASP A 40 11.02 6.60 3.25
N PRO A 41 12.18 7.01 3.79
CA PRO A 41 12.25 7.79 5.02
C PRO A 41 11.43 9.09 4.98
N ASP A 42 11.28 9.72 3.81
CA ASP A 42 10.46 10.92 3.64
C ASP A 42 8.97 10.60 3.75
N PHE A 43 8.54 9.39 3.35
CA PHE A 43 7.17 8.92 3.57
C PHE A 43 6.92 8.69 5.07
N GLN A 44 7.88 8.09 5.79
CA GLN A 44 7.74 7.84 7.24
C GLN A 44 7.74 9.12 8.05
N SER A 45 8.69 10.01 7.78
CA SER A 45 8.83 11.31 8.45
C SER A 45 7.80 12.33 7.98
N LYS A 46 7.16 12.09 6.82
CA LYS A 46 6.27 13.04 6.13
C LYS A 46 6.95 14.39 5.87
N LYS A 47 8.27 14.36 5.65
CA LYS A 47 9.07 15.57 5.41
C LYS A 47 8.72 16.15 4.03
N GLU A 48 8.39 17.44 4.01
CA GLU A 48 7.88 18.16 2.81
C GLU A 48 6.50 17.69 2.31
N TRP A 49 5.80 16.84 3.06
CA TRP A 49 4.42 16.49 2.71
C TRP A 49 3.47 17.58 3.21
N LYS A 50 2.54 17.97 2.35
CA LYS A 50 1.49 18.93 2.68
C LYS A 50 0.43 18.24 3.54
N VAL A 51 0.00 18.90 4.61
CA VAL A 51 -1.16 18.44 5.38
C VAL A 51 -2.43 18.95 4.69
N GLU A 52 -3.28 18.03 4.26
CA GLU A 52 -4.57 18.38 3.62
C GLU A 52 -5.71 18.41 4.63
N ILE A 53 -5.71 17.46 5.57
CA ILE A 53 -6.71 17.36 6.63
C ILE A 53 -5.98 17.04 7.94
N ASP A 54 -6.33 17.77 9.00
CA ASP A 54 -5.89 17.50 10.37
C ASP A 54 -7.07 17.75 11.31
N ASN A 55 -7.68 16.67 11.79
CA ASN A 55 -8.75 16.72 12.78
C ASN A 55 -8.53 15.64 13.86
N GLU A 56 -9.37 15.65 14.88
CA GLU A 56 -9.26 14.76 16.04
C GLU A 56 -9.24 13.26 15.68
N ASN A 57 -9.84 12.87 14.55
CA ASN A 57 -9.97 11.48 14.14
C ASN A 57 -8.98 11.08 13.04
N VAL A 58 -8.53 12.03 12.22
CA VAL A 58 -7.84 11.77 10.96
C VAL A 58 -6.83 12.86 10.65
N LYS A 59 -5.67 12.42 10.16
CA LYS A 59 -4.65 13.26 9.54
C LYS A 59 -4.30 12.72 8.15
N ILE A 60 -4.46 13.54 7.11
CA ILE A 60 -4.13 13.20 5.72
C ILE A 60 -3.00 14.11 5.25
N HIS A 61 -1.95 13.48 4.70
CA HIS A 61 -0.84 14.14 4.05
C HIS A 61 -0.88 13.88 2.54
N SER A 62 -0.40 14.82 1.73
CA SER A 62 -0.21 14.67 0.29
C SER A 62 1.22 15.08 -0.11
N LYS A 63 1.78 14.41 -1.13
CA LYS A 63 3.00 14.84 -1.81
C LYS A 63 2.89 14.53 -3.30
N HIS A 64 3.32 15.47 -4.12
CA HIS A 64 3.38 15.29 -5.56
C HIS A 64 4.70 14.63 -5.94
N TYR A 65 4.63 13.57 -6.73
CA TYR A 65 5.75 12.88 -7.35
C TYR A 65 5.59 12.97 -8.87
N SER A 66 6.68 12.71 -9.61
CA SER A 66 6.66 12.69 -11.08
C SER A 66 5.62 11.73 -11.68
N PHE A 67 5.26 10.67 -10.93
CA PHE A 67 4.26 9.68 -11.32
C PHE A 67 2.85 9.97 -10.81
N GLY A 68 2.65 11.04 -10.02
CA GLY A 68 1.33 11.44 -9.52
C GLY A 68 1.30 11.92 -8.07
N ASN A 69 0.09 12.12 -7.54
CA ASN A 69 -0.12 12.53 -6.16
C ASN A 69 -0.25 11.31 -5.25
N VAL A 70 0.54 11.26 -4.18
CA VAL A 70 0.44 10.23 -3.14
C VAL A 70 -0.19 10.84 -1.90
N PHE A 71 -1.12 10.09 -1.29
CA PHE A 71 -1.79 10.47 -0.05
C PHE A 71 -1.46 9.47 1.06
N ALA A 72 -1.14 9.97 2.25
CA ALA A 72 -0.90 9.17 3.44
C ALA A 72 -1.94 9.51 4.51
N LEU A 73 -2.75 8.52 4.88
CA LEU A 73 -3.78 8.61 5.91
C LEU A 73 -3.25 8.09 7.25
N LYS A 74 -3.46 8.86 8.32
CA LYS A 74 -3.31 8.42 9.70
C LYS A 74 -4.65 8.57 10.41
N VAL A 75 -5.22 7.47 10.88
CA VAL A 75 -6.48 7.46 11.63
C VAL A 75 -6.18 7.24 13.11
N TRP A 76 -6.80 8.04 13.96
CA TRP A 76 -6.72 7.95 15.42
C TRP A 76 -8.00 7.32 15.97
N GLN A 77 -8.40 6.15 15.46
CA GLN A 77 -9.57 5.44 15.99
C GLN A 77 -9.11 4.34 16.94
N PHE A 78 -9.26 4.59 18.25
CA PHE A 78 -9.35 3.52 19.23
C PHE A 78 -10.70 2.83 19.02
N TYR A 79 -10.73 1.71 18.31
CA TYR A 79 -11.89 0.82 18.40
C TYR A 79 -11.91 0.26 19.82
N LYS A 80 -12.73 0.85 20.69
CA LYS A 80 -13.22 0.15 21.88
C LYS A 80 -14.20 -0.91 21.37
N VAL A 81 -13.69 -2.08 21.01
CA VAL A 81 -14.52 -3.24 20.66
C VAL A 81 -15.21 -3.69 21.94
N THR A 82 -16.37 -3.13 22.22
CA THR A 82 -17.28 -3.70 23.22
C THR A 82 -18.06 -4.80 22.51
N VAL A 83 -17.65 -6.05 22.73
CA VAL A 83 -18.50 -7.21 22.38
C VAL A 83 -19.64 -7.23 23.38
N ALA A 84 -20.84 -6.84 22.96
CA ALA A 84 -22.06 -7.15 23.67
C ALA A 84 -22.55 -8.51 23.14
N LEU A 85 -22.43 -9.56 23.96
CA LEU A 85 -23.18 -10.79 23.79
C LEU A 85 -24.62 -10.51 24.24
N LEU A 86 -25.57 -10.60 23.30
CA LEU A 86 -26.98 -10.83 23.60
C LEU A 86 -27.29 -12.30 23.32
#